data_AF-A0AA36NLT1-F1
#
_entry.id   AF-A0AA36NLT1-F1
#
_cell.length_a   1.000
_cell.length_b   1.000
_cell.length_c   1.000
_cell.angle_alpha   90.00
_cell.angle_beta   90.00
_cell.angle_gamma   90.00
#
_symmetry.space_group_name_H-M   'P 1'
#
loop_
_entity.id
_entity.type
_entity.pdbx_description
1 polymer ?
#
loop_
_entity_poly.entity_id
_entity_poly.type
_entity_poly.pdbx_seq_one_letter_code
_entity_poly.pdbx_strand_id
1 'polypeptide(L)'
;MAVPLVLPAPAALEPLRCPHGSGDHWPGSGLFWRQILAASMEGMEHARQGSLPAAKAVLADALQAATGLEPNPRRGFSCSLGVAALYRILALVCLEADGPEMLGHQAALRFQHLATVWVTHVWEKFARREEGGGPGEGWAWYDRSYIDDSAWPIGLRELNVEMHAVQTALAKAGLPKTQPGAKANRVPCFRDSKMSIGIASLCAYPPDNPLPRYAASNHRAYAARHGYRYRLELTQLAPERPAAWGKVKHMQRVLEEPGVDWWLWFDCDTFFMNMSVTLDSLLCRYAGDTNCQLDDVHMLAAEDAAMLNTGAFLLRSSDWSRGFLQRVWGAEDSVWISHPWWENAAIIWDLLRTTSERARHGNNFEVYPKEVRILPQFELNSYHPATAQFEPQ
;
A
#
# COMPACT_ATOMS: atom_id res chain seq x y z
N MET A 1 -22.23 12.25 0.02
CA MET A 1 -22.03 13.72 -0.04
C MET A 1 -20.74 13.92 -0.78
N ALA A 2 -20.80 14.43 -2.01
CA ALA A 2 -19.59 14.73 -2.77
C ALA A 2 -18.82 15.81 -2.01
N VAL A 3 -17.55 15.53 -1.67
CA VAL A 3 -16.63 16.60 -1.28
C VAL A 3 -16.48 17.46 -2.52
N PRO A 4 -16.92 18.74 -2.51
CA PRO A 4 -16.80 19.57 -3.68
C PRO A 4 -15.32 19.65 -4.06
N LEU A 5 -15.04 19.60 -5.36
CA LEU A 5 -13.71 19.76 -5.92
C LEU A 5 -13.19 21.18 -5.63
N VAL A 6 -12.72 21.42 -4.40
CA VAL A 6 -12.12 22.71 -4.01
C VAL A 6 -10.69 22.71 -4.53
N LEU A 7 -10.56 23.07 -5.80
CA LEU A 7 -9.26 23.21 -6.45
C LEU A 7 -8.65 24.57 -6.08
N PRO A 8 -7.33 24.64 -5.79
CA PRO A 8 -6.67 25.91 -5.61
C PRO A 8 -6.80 26.75 -6.89
N ALA A 9 -7.10 28.04 -6.71
CA ALA A 9 -7.10 28.99 -7.81
C ALA A 9 -5.69 29.08 -8.41
N PRO A 10 -5.54 29.30 -9.73
CA PRO A 10 -4.25 29.50 -10.38
C PRO A 10 -3.69 30.89 -10.01
N ALA A 11 -3.36 31.11 -8.73
CA ALA A 11 -2.73 32.33 -8.27
C ALA A 11 -1.21 32.13 -8.32
N ALA A 12 -0.55 32.91 -9.18
CA ALA A 12 0.89 33.18 -9.22
C ALA A 12 1.77 32.05 -8.65
N LEU A 13 1.78 30.90 -9.32
CA LEU A 13 2.56 29.74 -8.92
C LEU A 13 4.05 30.12 -8.91
N GLU A 14 4.60 30.31 -7.70
CA GLU A 14 6.04 30.28 -7.50
C GLU A 14 6.63 29.02 -8.14
N PRO A 15 7.90 29.04 -8.59
CA PRO A 15 8.49 27.90 -9.29
C PRO A 15 8.34 26.64 -8.44
N LEU A 16 7.72 25.62 -9.03
CA LEU A 16 7.59 24.24 -8.51
C LEU A 16 8.72 23.93 -7.54
N ARG A 17 8.43 23.96 -6.23
CA ARG A 17 9.36 23.54 -5.18
C ARG A 17 9.41 22.02 -5.13
N CYS A 18 9.69 21.40 -6.27
CA CYS A 18 10.20 20.04 -6.32
C CYS A 18 11.55 20.10 -5.61
N PRO A 19 11.70 19.40 -4.47
CA PRO A 19 12.90 19.54 -3.69
C PRO A 19 14.13 19.21 -4.54
N HIS A 20 15.07 20.15 -4.61
CA HIS A 20 16.40 19.92 -5.13
C HIS A 20 17.11 18.93 -4.20
N GLY A 21 16.77 17.64 -4.31
CA GLY A 21 17.46 16.57 -3.62
C GLY A 21 18.82 16.35 -4.26
N SER A 22 19.86 16.65 -3.50
CA SER A 22 21.26 16.27 -3.68
C SER A 22 21.46 15.01 -4.55
N GLY A 23 22.04 15.16 -5.74
CA GLY A 23 22.72 14.08 -6.46
C GLY A 23 22.38 13.92 -7.94
N ASP A 24 21.09 13.91 -8.30
CA ASP A 24 20.64 13.54 -9.67
C ASP A 24 20.12 14.74 -10.46
N HIS A 25 20.93 15.79 -10.59
CA HIS A 25 20.63 16.90 -11.49
C HIS A 25 20.87 16.47 -12.93
N TRP A 26 19.82 15.97 -13.59
CA TRP A 26 19.84 15.84 -15.04
C TRP A 26 19.38 17.15 -15.71
N PRO A 27 20.02 17.57 -16.82
CA PRO A 27 19.70 18.81 -17.52
C PRO A 27 18.24 18.87 -17.97
N GLY A 28 17.51 19.92 -17.60
CA GLY A 28 16.11 20.11 -18.04
C GLY A 28 15.02 19.65 -17.06
N SER A 29 15.39 19.14 -15.88
CA SER A 29 14.45 18.74 -14.82
C SER A 29 13.40 19.81 -14.46
N GLY A 30 13.78 21.09 -14.43
CA GLY A 30 12.85 22.19 -14.18
C GLY A 30 11.81 22.40 -15.29
N LEU A 31 12.20 22.22 -16.56
CA LEU A 31 11.27 22.28 -17.69
C LEU A 31 10.33 21.08 -17.67
N PHE A 32 10.87 19.89 -17.37
CA PHE A 32 10.09 18.66 -17.28
C PHE A 32 8.97 18.78 -16.24
N TRP A 33 9.26 19.19 -15.01
CA TRP A 33 8.22 19.32 -13.99
C TRP A 33 7.21 20.44 -14.29
N ARG A 34 7.60 21.49 -15.04
CA ARG A 34 6.64 22.47 -15.57
C ARG A 34 5.69 21.86 -16.59
N GLN A 35 6.16 20.95 -17.44
CA GLN A 35 5.29 20.22 -18.38
C GLN A 35 4.34 19.29 -17.64
N ILE A 36 4.81 18.60 -16.59
CA ILE A 36 3.94 17.78 -15.72
C ILE A 36 2.87 18.64 -15.03
N LEU A 37 3.24 19.84 -14.56
CA LEU A 37 2.30 20.80 -14.01
C LEU A 37 1.23 21.22 -15.02
N ALA A 38 1.66 21.59 -16.23
CA ALA A 38 0.74 21.93 -17.32
C ALA A 38 -0.22 20.77 -17.65
N ALA A 39 0.28 19.54 -17.74
CA ALA A 39 -0.54 18.35 -17.98
C ALA A 39 -1.56 18.12 -16.85
N SER A 40 -1.19 18.35 -15.59
CA SER A 40 -2.15 18.21 -14.49
C SER A 40 -3.24 19.27 -14.57
N MET A 41 -2.90 20.51 -14.94
CA MET A 41 -3.86 21.59 -15.15
C MET A 41 -4.80 21.30 -16.32
N GLU A 42 -4.27 20.76 -17.43
CA GLU A 42 -5.05 20.31 -18.58
C GLU A 42 -6.01 19.17 -18.19
N GLY A 43 -5.54 18.18 -17.43
CA GLY A 43 -6.38 17.10 -16.92
C GLY A 43 -7.53 17.61 -16.04
N MET A 44 -7.25 18.57 -15.15
CA MET A 44 -8.29 19.22 -14.34
C MET A 44 -9.30 19.99 -15.19
N GLU A 45 -8.84 20.68 -16.23
CA GLU A 45 -9.72 21.46 -17.10
C GLU A 45 -10.64 20.55 -17.93
N HIS A 46 -10.12 19.44 -18.46
CA HIS A 46 -10.95 18.41 -19.08
C HIS A 46 -12.01 17.87 -18.12
N ALA A 47 -11.67 17.65 -16.85
CA ALA A 47 -12.63 17.18 -15.85
C ALA A 47 -13.74 18.22 -15.59
N ARG A 48 -13.40 19.51 -15.48
CA ARG A 48 -14.39 20.59 -15.32
C ARG A 48 -15.35 20.71 -16.50
N GLN A 49 -14.85 20.41 -17.70
CA GLN A 49 -15.65 20.42 -18.93
C GLN A 49 -16.47 19.13 -19.12
N GLY A 50 -16.39 18.17 -18.18
CA GLY A 50 -17.08 16.88 -18.27
C GLY A 50 -16.39 15.84 -19.16
N SER A 51 -15.19 16.14 -19.68
CA SER A 51 -14.41 15.22 -20.53
C SER A 51 -13.51 14.31 -19.70
N LEU A 52 -14.13 13.41 -18.92
CA LEU A 52 -13.41 12.54 -17.98
C LEU A 52 -12.44 11.55 -18.64
N PRO A 53 -12.72 10.95 -19.82
CA PRO A 53 -11.74 10.13 -20.51
C PRO A 53 -10.47 10.91 -20.90
N ALA A 54 -10.62 12.15 -21.38
CA ALA A 54 -9.47 13.00 -21.72
C ALA A 54 -8.68 13.38 -20.47
N ALA A 55 -9.37 13.74 -19.37
CA ALA A 55 -8.74 14.01 -18.09
C ALA A 55 -7.88 12.83 -17.60
N LYS A 56 -8.44 11.61 -17.62
CA LYS A 56 -7.72 10.38 -17.21
C LYS A 56 -6.52 10.09 -18.11
N ALA A 57 -6.66 10.28 -19.43
CA ALA A 57 -5.58 10.05 -20.37
C ALA A 57 -4.38 10.97 -20.11
N VAL A 58 -4.62 12.28 -20.01
CA VAL A 58 -3.57 13.27 -19.75
C VAL A 58 -2.87 13.01 -18.42
N LEU A 59 -3.63 12.71 -17.35
CA LEU A 59 -3.07 12.41 -16.03
C LEU A 59 -2.28 11.09 -16.00
N ALA A 60 -2.76 10.05 -16.68
CA ALA A 60 -2.05 8.78 -16.81
C ALA A 60 -0.74 8.95 -17.59
N ASP A 61 -0.74 9.70 -18.69
CA ASP A 61 0.45 10.03 -19.47
C ASP A 61 1.48 10.80 -18.63
N ALA A 62 1.03 11.77 -17.83
CA ALA A 62 1.90 12.50 -16.92
C ALA A 62 2.52 11.58 -15.84
N LEU A 63 1.74 10.67 -15.26
CA LEU A 63 2.23 9.67 -14.29
C LEU A 63 3.23 8.70 -14.93
N GLN A 64 2.96 8.20 -16.13
CA GLN A 64 3.86 7.35 -16.90
C GLN A 64 5.16 8.09 -17.23
N ALA A 65 5.10 9.37 -17.62
CA ALA A 65 6.29 10.17 -17.89
C ALA A 65 7.11 10.46 -16.62
N ALA A 66 6.45 10.70 -15.49
CA ALA A 66 7.09 11.02 -14.21
C ALA A 66 7.76 9.81 -13.56
N THR A 67 7.14 8.64 -13.63
CA THR A 67 7.55 7.46 -12.86
C THR A 67 8.09 6.32 -13.73
N GLY A 68 7.84 6.36 -15.05
CA GLY A 68 8.03 5.22 -15.95
C GLY A 68 7.10 4.03 -15.63
N LEU A 69 6.31 4.13 -14.56
CA LEU A 69 5.68 3.02 -13.85
C LEU A 69 6.68 1.88 -13.60
N GLU A 70 7.96 2.19 -13.45
CA GLU A 70 9.00 1.18 -13.21
C GLU A 70 8.97 0.72 -11.76
N PRO A 71 9.42 -0.52 -11.44
CA PRO A 71 9.56 -0.95 -10.04
C PRO A 71 10.41 0.00 -9.19
N ASN A 72 11.37 0.71 -9.78
CA ASN A 72 12.26 1.66 -9.11
C ASN A 72 12.18 3.07 -9.74
N PRO A 73 11.14 3.86 -9.45
CA PRO A 73 10.81 5.09 -10.19
C PRO A 73 11.65 6.30 -9.75
N ARG A 74 12.98 6.28 -9.99
CA ARG A 74 13.94 7.32 -9.56
C ARG A 74 13.50 8.74 -9.92
N ARG A 75 13.04 8.94 -11.16
CA ARG A 75 12.61 10.25 -11.65
C ARG A 75 11.47 10.81 -10.81
N GLY A 76 10.48 9.98 -10.45
CA GLY A 76 9.34 10.40 -9.62
C GLY A 76 9.78 10.91 -8.25
N PHE A 77 10.81 10.29 -7.65
CA PHE A 77 11.35 10.68 -6.36
C PHE A 77 12.08 12.04 -6.37
N SER A 78 12.40 12.58 -7.56
CA SER A 78 12.88 13.97 -7.68
C SER A 78 11.79 15.02 -7.42
N CYS A 79 10.51 14.65 -7.53
CA CYS A 79 9.38 15.48 -7.13
C CYS A 79 8.19 14.65 -6.67
N SER A 80 8.35 13.95 -5.55
CA SER A 80 7.29 13.10 -5.00
C SER A 80 5.99 13.86 -4.73
N LEU A 81 6.05 15.15 -4.40
CA LEU A 81 4.85 15.97 -4.22
C LEU A 81 4.05 16.13 -5.51
N GLY A 82 4.73 16.35 -6.65
CA GLY A 82 4.06 16.44 -7.95
C GLY A 82 3.44 15.10 -8.36
N VAL A 83 4.10 13.98 -8.07
CA VAL A 83 3.54 12.64 -8.30
C VAL A 83 2.33 12.38 -7.39
N ALA A 84 2.40 12.76 -6.11
CA ALA A 84 1.27 12.66 -5.19
C ALA A 84 0.06 13.49 -5.68
N ALA A 85 0.32 14.71 -6.19
CA ALA A 85 -0.71 15.58 -6.74
C ALA A 85 -1.43 14.96 -7.95
N LEU A 86 -0.67 14.41 -8.89
CA LEU A 86 -1.23 13.70 -10.05
C LEU A 86 -2.17 12.57 -9.62
N TYR A 87 -1.74 11.75 -8.65
CA TYR A 87 -2.58 10.68 -8.12
C TYR A 87 -3.83 11.21 -7.40
N ARG A 88 -3.71 12.26 -6.58
CA ARG A 88 -4.87 12.89 -5.92
C ARG A 88 -5.87 13.44 -6.94
N ILE A 89 -5.41 14.15 -7.97
CA ILE A 89 -6.27 14.68 -9.04
C ILE A 89 -6.95 13.52 -9.78
N LEU A 90 -6.21 12.48 -10.15
CA LEU A 90 -6.77 11.30 -10.81
C LEU A 90 -7.83 10.59 -9.94
N ALA A 91 -7.63 10.54 -8.62
CA ALA A 91 -8.62 10.03 -7.69
C ALA A 91 -9.94 10.82 -7.77
N LEU A 92 -9.86 12.15 -7.72
CA LEU A 92 -11.02 13.03 -7.82
C LEU A 92 -11.74 12.87 -9.18
N VAL A 93 -10.99 12.78 -10.29
CA VAL A 93 -11.56 12.51 -11.62
C VAL A 93 -12.28 11.16 -11.67
N CYS A 94 -11.78 10.15 -10.95
CA CYS A 94 -12.44 8.85 -10.86
C CYS A 94 -13.72 8.86 -10.01
N LEU A 95 -13.86 9.77 -9.05
CA LEU A 95 -15.08 9.96 -8.26
C LEU A 95 -16.19 10.66 -9.04
N GLU A 96 -15.83 11.55 -9.97
CA GLU A 96 -16.78 12.25 -10.85
C GLU A 96 -17.27 11.39 -12.04
N ALA A 97 -16.68 10.21 -12.25
CA ALA A 97 -16.92 9.41 -13.46
C ALA A 97 -18.21 8.59 -13.48
N ASP A 98 -18.98 8.78 -14.56
CA ASP A 98 -20.10 7.92 -14.95
C ASP A 98 -19.65 6.46 -15.08
N GLY A 99 -20.26 5.59 -14.27
CA GLY A 99 -19.99 4.16 -14.19
C GLY A 99 -20.70 3.55 -12.98
N PRO A 100 -20.57 2.25 -12.71
CA PRO A 100 -21.00 1.70 -11.43
C PRO A 100 -20.23 2.46 -10.35
N GLU A 101 -20.91 3.31 -9.58
CA GLU A 101 -20.35 4.24 -8.59
C GLU A 101 -19.18 3.61 -7.82
N MET A 102 -19.38 2.36 -7.42
CA MET A 102 -18.44 1.51 -6.70
C MET A 102 -17.09 1.25 -7.38
N LEU A 103 -17.02 1.09 -8.70
CA LEU A 103 -15.74 0.86 -9.40
C LEU A 103 -14.90 2.13 -9.50
N GLY A 104 -15.55 3.28 -9.71
CA GLY A 104 -14.89 4.59 -9.65
C GLY A 104 -14.32 4.88 -8.27
N HIS A 105 -15.08 4.56 -7.22
CA HIS A 105 -14.63 4.68 -5.82
C HIS A 105 -13.45 3.76 -5.50
N GLN A 106 -13.44 2.51 -6.00
CA GLN A 106 -12.30 1.60 -5.83
C GLN A 106 -11.04 2.15 -6.49
N ALA A 107 -11.13 2.65 -7.73
CA ALA A 107 -9.99 3.28 -8.39
C ALA A 107 -9.51 4.52 -7.64
N ALA A 108 -10.44 5.40 -7.22
CA ALA A 108 -10.14 6.61 -6.49
C ALA A 108 -9.41 6.34 -5.16
N LEU A 109 -9.88 5.37 -4.37
CA LEU A 109 -9.24 5.00 -3.11
C LEU A 109 -7.78 4.57 -3.32
N ARG A 110 -7.49 3.87 -4.42
CA ARG A 110 -6.16 3.34 -4.73
C ARG A 110 -5.22 4.42 -5.23
N PHE A 111 -5.75 5.42 -5.91
CA PHE A 111 -5.00 6.63 -6.23
C PHE A 111 -4.73 7.49 -4.99
N GLN A 112 -5.66 7.57 -4.04
CA GLN A 112 -5.38 8.21 -2.74
C GLN A 112 -4.30 7.46 -1.95
N HIS A 113 -4.35 6.13 -1.92
CA HIS A 113 -3.31 5.28 -1.36
C HIS A 113 -1.93 5.57 -1.96
N LEU A 114 -1.84 5.59 -3.29
CA LEU A 114 -0.61 5.96 -3.97
C LEU A 114 -0.19 7.40 -3.65
N ALA A 115 -1.11 8.37 -3.64
CA ALA A 115 -0.80 9.74 -3.25
C ALA A 115 -0.21 9.81 -1.83
N THR A 116 -0.74 9.03 -0.89
CA THR A 116 -0.24 8.95 0.49
C THR A 116 1.16 8.34 0.56
N VAL A 117 1.46 7.30 -0.22
CA VAL A 117 2.84 6.76 -0.34
C VAL A 117 3.80 7.87 -0.75
N TRP A 118 3.49 8.57 -1.84
CA TRP A 118 4.38 9.59 -2.40
C TRP A 118 4.52 10.84 -1.51
N VAL A 119 3.43 11.31 -0.89
CA VAL A 119 3.47 12.50 -0.04
C VAL A 119 4.19 12.22 1.29
N THR A 120 4.10 10.99 1.81
CA THR A 120 4.81 10.61 3.05
C THR A 120 6.33 10.69 2.89
N HIS A 121 6.85 10.33 1.72
CA HIS A 121 8.26 10.54 1.41
C HIS A 121 8.66 12.02 1.50
N VAL A 122 7.80 12.96 1.05
CA VAL A 122 8.06 14.40 1.17
C VAL A 122 8.04 14.82 2.64
N TRP A 123 7.00 14.42 3.37
CA TRP A 123 6.84 14.78 4.77
C TRP A 123 8.04 14.38 5.62
N GLU A 124 8.49 13.14 5.53
CA GLU A 124 9.63 12.67 6.34
C GLU A 124 10.96 13.21 5.84
N LYS A 125 11.16 13.36 4.52
CA LYS A 125 12.40 13.89 3.97
C LYS A 125 12.62 15.38 4.28
N PHE A 126 11.55 16.16 4.39
CA PHE A 126 11.59 17.60 4.68
C PHE A 126 11.01 17.96 6.05
N ALA A 127 10.72 16.96 6.88
CA ALA A 127 10.45 17.14 8.30
C ALA A 127 11.72 17.68 8.95
N ARG A 128 11.63 18.88 9.52
CA ARG A 128 12.62 19.36 10.47
C ARG A 128 12.23 18.79 11.83
N ARG A 129 13.22 18.27 12.54
CA ARG A 129 13.09 17.93 13.96
C ARG A 129 13.71 19.09 14.74
N GLU A 130 13.13 19.43 15.89
CA GLU A 130 13.72 20.44 16.77
C GLU A 130 15.19 20.07 17.07
N GLU A 131 16.08 21.07 17.10
CA GLU A 131 17.49 20.84 17.40
C GLU A 131 17.63 20.13 18.76
N GLY A 132 18.26 18.96 18.76
CA GLY A 132 18.53 18.17 19.96
C GLY A 132 17.68 16.91 20.16
N GLY A 133 16.65 16.67 19.35
CA GLY A 133 15.89 15.42 19.39
C GLY A 133 16.60 14.28 18.65
N GLY A 134 16.90 13.19 19.35
CA GLY A 134 17.36 11.94 18.70
C GLY A 134 16.28 11.36 17.76
N PRO A 135 16.58 10.24 17.07
CA PRO A 135 15.58 9.50 16.32
C PRO A 135 14.41 9.08 17.24
N GLY A 136 13.27 9.77 17.14
CA GLY A 136 12.04 9.47 17.88
C GLY A 136 11.63 10.52 18.92
N GLU A 137 12.38 11.62 19.06
CA GLU A 137 12.05 12.70 20.01
C GLU A 137 11.63 13.99 19.27
N GLY A 138 10.57 14.65 19.78
CA GLY A 138 10.03 15.93 19.27
C GLY A 138 8.83 15.80 18.31
N TRP A 139 8.02 16.86 18.21
CA TRP A 139 6.99 16.96 17.17
C TRP A 139 7.67 17.26 15.83
N ALA A 140 7.60 16.33 14.87
CA ALA A 140 8.06 16.60 13.52
C ALA A 140 7.19 17.70 12.90
N TRP A 141 7.82 18.80 12.46
CA TRP A 141 7.17 19.80 11.64
C TRP A 141 7.88 19.87 10.29
N TYR A 142 7.11 19.82 9.21
CA TYR A 142 7.64 19.98 7.87
C TYR A 142 7.76 21.45 7.55
N ASP A 143 8.73 21.79 6.72
CA ASP A 143 8.83 23.14 6.17
C ASP A 143 7.63 23.39 5.25
N ARG A 144 6.71 24.24 5.72
CA ARG A 144 5.44 24.57 5.04
C ARG A 144 5.64 25.01 3.60
N SER A 145 6.80 25.61 3.30
CA SER A 145 7.11 26.07 1.96
C SER A 145 7.26 24.94 0.93
N TYR A 146 7.44 23.69 1.35
CA TYR A 146 7.53 22.55 0.44
C TYR A 146 6.19 21.95 0.07
N ILE A 147 5.18 22.07 0.93
CA ILE A 147 3.87 21.42 0.73
C ILE A 147 2.78 22.48 0.66
N ASP A 148 2.57 23.22 1.76
CA ASP A 148 1.48 24.20 1.88
C ASP A 148 1.61 25.35 0.89
N ASP A 149 2.82 25.90 0.71
CA ASP A 149 3.07 27.03 -0.20
C ASP A 149 3.52 26.56 -1.60
N SER A 150 3.43 25.26 -1.87
CA SER A 150 3.82 24.71 -3.17
C SER A 150 2.74 24.93 -4.23
N ALA A 151 3.08 24.62 -5.48
CA ALA A 151 2.09 24.53 -6.56
C ALA A 151 1.04 23.41 -6.35
N TRP A 152 1.28 22.52 -5.37
CA TRP A 152 0.57 21.27 -5.12
C TRP A 152 0.28 21.06 -3.63
N PRO A 153 -0.50 21.93 -2.97
CA PRO A 153 -0.80 21.74 -1.57
C PRO A 153 -1.59 20.45 -1.35
N ILE A 154 -1.04 19.54 -0.54
CA ILE A 154 -1.67 18.27 -0.17
C ILE A 154 -1.45 18.02 1.31
N GLY A 155 -2.50 18.20 2.11
CA GLY A 155 -2.46 17.85 3.53
C GLY A 155 -2.68 16.34 3.73
N LEU A 156 -1.84 15.70 4.56
CA LEU A 156 -2.06 14.31 5.00
C LEU A 156 -3.43 14.13 5.68
N ARG A 157 -3.86 15.12 6.47
CA ARG A 157 -5.17 15.12 7.13
C ARG A 157 -6.31 15.12 6.11
N GLU A 158 -6.21 15.94 5.07
CA GLU A 158 -7.22 16.01 4.00
C GLU A 158 -7.30 14.68 3.26
N LEU A 159 -6.16 14.14 2.81
CA LEU A 159 -6.11 12.83 2.16
C LEU A 159 -6.72 11.73 3.04
N ASN A 160 -6.41 11.71 4.34
CA ASN A 160 -7.00 10.75 5.27
C ASN A 160 -8.52 10.89 5.36
N VAL A 161 -9.05 12.11 5.47
CA VAL A 161 -10.50 12.36 5.50
C VAL A 161 -11.16 11.91 4.18
N GLU A 162 -10.55 12.23 3.04
CA GLU A 162 -11.06 11.81 1.73
C GLU A 162 -11.08 10.27 1.60
N MET A 163 -10.01 9.57 2.00
CA MET A 163 -9.94 8.10 1.97
C MET A 163 -11.02 7.45 2.83
N HIS A 164 -11.23 7.96 4.06
CA HIS A 164 -12.27 7.44 4.95
C HIS A 164 -13.68 7.68 4.38
N ALA A 165 -13.91 8.82 3.73
CA ALA A 165 -15.18 9.10 3.07
C ALA A 165 -15.45 8.12 1.92
N VAL A 166 -14.45 7.88 1.06
CA VAL A 166 -14.56 6.93 -0.05
C VAL A 166 -14.76 5.49 0.46
N GLN A 167 -14.00 5.06 1.47
CA GLN A 167 -14.18 3.73 2.08
C GLN A 167 -15.57 3.58 2.71
N THR A 168 -16.07 4.61 3.37
CA THR A 168 -17.44 4.61 3.95
C THR A 168 -18.50 4.51 2.86
N ALA A 169 -18.32 5.19 1.73
CA ALA A 169 -19.21 5.08 0.58
C ALA A 169 -19.20 3.67 -0.01
N LEU A 170 -18.01 3.07 -0.17
CA LEU A 170 -17.84 1.67 -0.62
C LEU A 170 -18.52 0.67 0.32
N ALA A 171 -18.40 0.86 1.64
CA ALA A 171 -19.06 0.03 2.62
C ALA A 171 -20.59 0.13 2.54
N LYS A 172 -21.13 1.35 2.35
CA LYS A 172 -22.58 1.60 2.20
C LYS A 172 -23.15 1.08 0.90
N ALA A 173 -22.41 1.18 -0.20
CA ALA A 173 -22.82 0.65 -1.51
C ALA A 173 -22.94 -0.89 -1.51
N GLY A 174 -22.39 -1.54 -0.47
CA GLY A 174 -22.24 -2.99 -0.40
C GLY A 174 -21.12 -3.41 -1.34
N LEU A 175 -20.00 -3.85 -0.78
CA LEU A 175 -18.79 -4.28 -1.52
C LEU A 175 -19.15 -4.91 -2.88
N PRO A 176 -18.46 -4.51 -3.96
CA PRO A 176 -18.73 -5.12 -5.25
C PRO A 176 -18.48 -6.62 -5.11
N LYS A 177 -19.43 -7.41 -5.61
CA LYS A 177 -19.35 -8.87 -5.74
C LYS A 177 -18.24 -9.32 -6.71
N THR A 178 -17.19 -8.52 -6.90
CA THR A 178 -15.99 -8.81 -7.68
C THR A 178 -14.97 -9.62 -6.89
N GLN A 179 -15.26 -9.95 -5.62
CA GLN A 179 -14.63 -11.10 -4.98
C GLN A 179 -15.52 -12.34 -5.16
N PRO A 180 -15.09 -13.35 -5.94
CA PRO A 180 -15.63 -14.69 -5.76
C PRO A 180 -15.30 -15.10 -4.32
N GLY A 181 -16.31 -15.34 -3.48
CA GLY A 181 -16.05 -15.85 -2.12
C GLY A 181 -17.15 -15.65 -1.08
N ALA A 182 -18.14 -14.78 -1.29
CA ALA A 182 -19.20 -14.59 -0.28
C ALA A 182 -20.29 -15.68 -0.31
N LYS A 183 -19.95 -16.98 -0.38
CA LYS A 183 -20.92 -18.11 -0.19
C LYS A 183 -20.34 -19.42 0.36
N ALA A 184 -19.08 -19.50 0.73
CA ALA A 184 -18.66 -20.65 1.53
C ALA A 184 -19.15 -20.42 2.98
N ASN A 185 -20.33 -20.95 3.31
CA ASN A 185 -20.83 -21.12 4.69
C ASN A 185 -19.92 -22.13 5.45
N ARG A 186 -18.60 -21.92 5.44
CA ARG A 186 -17.65 -22.77 6.13
C ARG A 186 -17.40 -22.19 7.51
N VAL A 187 -17.37 -23.10 8.49
CA VAL A 187 -17.12 -22.76 9.88
C VAL A 187 -15.75 -22.06 9.98
N PRO A 188 -15.61 -20.97 10.77
CA PRO A 188 -14.35 -20.23 10.91
C PRO A 188 -13.15 -21.09 11.37
N CYS A 189 -13.38 -22.31 11.84
CA CYS A 189 -12.34 -23.24 12.33
C CYS A 189 -12.06 -24.42 11.37
N PHE A 190 -12.41 -24.30 10.08
CA PHE A 190 -12.21 -25.35 9.08
C PHE A 190 -10.72 -25.59 8.77
N ARG A 191 -10.27 -26.85 8.65
CA ARG A 191 -8.94 -27.21 8.13
C ARG A 191 -9.08 -28.06 6.87
N ASP A 192 -8.37 -27.68 5.82
CA ASP A 192 -8.23 -28.51 4.63
C ASP A 192 -7.01 -29.42 4.81
N SER A 193 -7.26 -30.74 4.91
CA SER A 193 -6.19 -31.73 5.08
C SER A 193 -5.25 -31.82 3.88
N LYS A 194 -5.64 -31.28 2.72
CA LYS A 194 -4.82 -31.24 1.50
C LYS A 194 -3.94 -30.00 1.41
N MET A 195 -4.14 -29.01 2.29
CA MET A 195 -3.42 -27.74 2.26
C MET A 195 -2.42 -27.66 3.41
N SER A 196 -1.14 -27.58 3.05
CA SER A 196 -0.05 -27.36 3.99
C SER A 196 0.20 -25.86 4.14
N ILE A 197 0.07 -25.34 5.37
CA ILE A 197 0.27 -23.91 5.67
C ILE A 197 1.38 -23.75 6.71
N GLY A 198 2.25 -22.79 6.47
CA GLY A 198 3.30 -22.33 7.37
C GLY A 198 3.07 -20.90 7.85
N ILE A 199 3.70 -20.56 8.97
CA ILE A 199 3.76 -19.22 9.56
C ILE A 199 5.24 -18.85 9.68
N ALA A 200 5.60 -17.70 9.14
CA ALA A 200 6.95 -17.16 9.12
C ALA A 200 6.97 -15.82 9.86
N SER A 201 7.99 -15.60 10.69
CA SER A 201 8.13 -14.39 11.51
C SER A 201 9.60 -14.08 11.74
N LEU A 202 9.95 -12.81 11.92
CA LEU A 202 11.31 -12.36 12.23
C LEU A 202 11.27 -11.44 13.46
N CYS A 203 11.99 -11.83 14.51
CA CYS A 203 12.08 -11.14 15.79
C CYS A 203 13.55 -10.88 16.17
N ALA A 204 14.29 -10.18 15.31
CA ALA A 204 15.68 -9.79 15.56
C ALA A 204 15.76 -8.55 16.46
N TYR A 205 15.47 -8.74 17.76
CA TYR A 205 15.55 -7.70 18.78
C TYR A 205 16.73 -7.96 19.74
N PRO A 206 17.17 -6.94 20.51
CA PRO A 206 18.11 -7.14 21.60
C PRO A 206 17.67 -8.26 22.56
N PRO A 207 18.59 -9.05 23.15
CA PRO A 207 18.25 -10.25 23.93
C PRO A 207 17.35 -10.00 25.16
N ASP A 208 17.38 -8.80 25.70
CA ASP A 208 16.61 -8.34 26.86
C ASP A 208 15.21 -7.83 26.49
N ASN A 209 14.93 -7.61 25.20
CA ASN A 209 13.61 -7.21 24.76
C ASN A 209 12.61 -8.37 24.96
N PRO A 210 11.49 -8.15 25.67
CA PRO A 210 10.56 -9.24 25.97
C PRO A 210 9.66 -9.62 24.77
N LEU A 211 9.58 -8.79 23.73
CA LEU A 211 8.67 -8.96 22.60
C LEU A 211 8.88 -10.30 21.86
N PRO A 212 10.10 -10.71 21.45
CA PRO A 212 10.31 -12.01 20.81
C PRO A 212 9.77 -13.19 21.61
N ARG A 213 9.87 -13.14 22.95
CA ARG A 213 9.37 -14.19 23.83
C ARG A 213 7.84 -14.27 23.79
N TYR A 214 7.17 -13.12 23.90
CA TYR A 214 5.70 -13.07 23.86
C TYR A 214 5.16 -13.45 22.49
N ALA A 215 5.73 -12.90 21.43
CA ALA A 215 5.38 -13.21 20.05
C ALA A 215 5.52 -14.70 19.76
N ALA A 216 6.71 -15.27 20.02
CA ALA A 216 6.97 -16.69 19.80
C ALA A 216 6.03 -17.60 20.60
N SER A 217 5.67 -17.23 21.83
CA SER A 217 4.71 -18.00 22.63
C SER A 217 3.31 -18.01 22.01
N ASN A 218 2.82 -16.85 21.58
CA ASN A 218 1.51 -16.73 20.92
C ASN A 218 1.50 -17.48 19.57
N HIS A 219 2.50 -17.24 18.72
CA HIS A 219 2.57 -17.81 17.37
C HIS A 219 2.70 -19.33 17.42
N ARG A 220 3.55 -19.87 18.31
CA ARG A 220 3.69 -21.32 18.50
C ARG A 220 2.42 -21.97 19.02
N ALA A 221 1.72 -21.33 19.95
CA ALA A 221 0.46 -21.85 20.46
C ALA A 221 -0.60 -21.95 19.34
N TYR A 222 -0.70 -20.92 18.48
CA TYR A 222 -1.61 -20.92 17.34
C TYR A 222 -1.21 -21.97 16.31
N ALA A 223 0.07 -22.01 15.93
CA ALA A 223 0.59 -22.96 14.96
C ALA A 223 0.38 -24.42 15.42
N ALA A 224 0.73 -24.73 16.67
CA ALA A 224 0.58 -26.07 17.24
C ALA A 224 -0.88 -26.51 17.30
N ARG A 225 -1.80 -25.59 17.65
CA ARG A 225 -3.24 -25.88 17.71
C ARG A 225 -3.81 -26.34 16.37
N HIS A 226 -3.34 -25.77 15.28
CA HIS A 226 -3.88 -26.01 13.93
C HIS A 226 -2.99 -26.91 13.06
N GLY A 227 -1.84 -27.36 13.59
CA GLY A 227 -0.87 -28.16 12.85
C GLY A 227 -0.16 -27.38 11.74
N TYR A 228 0.00 -26.07 11.89
CA TYR A 228 0.76 -25.25 10.96
C TYR A 228 2.27 -25.35 11.24
N ARG A 229 3.07 -25.28 10.16
CA ARG A 229 4.52 -25.16 10.30
C ARG A 229 4.86 -23.78 10.85
N TYR A 230 5.84 -23.67 11.74
CA TYR A 230 6.30 -22.38 12.24
C TYR A 230 7.79 -22.18 12.00
N ARG A 231 8.16 -21.03 11.45
CA ARG A 231 9.53 -20.57 11.21
C ARG A 231 9.69 -19.20 11.87
N LEU A 232 10.60 -19.13 12.82
CA LEU A 232 10.96 -17.92 13.52
C LEU A 232 12.43 -17.64 13.27
N GLU A 233 12.72 -16.48 12.70
CA GLU A 233 14.07 -15.95 12.60
C GLU A 233 14.33 -15.00 13.78
N LEU A 234 15.46 -15.18 14.46
CA LEU A 234 15.90 -14.35 15.59
C LEU A 234 17.13 -13.52 15.24
N THR A 235 17.73 -13.75 14.08
CA THR A 235 18.87 -13.00 13.57
C THR A 235 18.44 -11.99 12.53
N GLN A 236 19.13 -10.86 12.46
CA GLN A 236 18.84 -9.88 11.43
C GLN A 236 19.20 -10.46 10.06
N LEU A 237 18.25 -10.40 9.13
CA LEU A 237 18.46 -10.76 7.73
C LEU A 237 18.66 -9.51 6.89
N ALA A 238 19.59 -9.59 5.95
CA ALA A 238 19.99 -8.47 5.09
C ALA A 238 20.32 -7.19 5.89
N PRO A 239 21.40 -7.23 6.71
CA PRO A 239 21.81 -6.08 7.53
C PRO A 239 22.19 -4.84 6.71
N GLU A 240 22.38 -4.98 5.39
CA GLU A 240 22.58 -3.88 4.45
C GLU A 240 21.32 -3.02 4.21
N ARG A 241 20.13 -3.47 4.64
CA ARG A 241 18.87 -2.71 4.56
C ARG A 241 18.25 -2.46 5.94
N PRO A 242 17.33 -1.48 6.07
CA PRO A 242 16.55 -1.30 7.29
C PRO A 242 15.85 -2.59 7.71
N ALA A 243 15.73 -2.83 9.03
CA ALA A 243 15.30 -4.11 9.60
C ALA A 243 13.96 -4.64 9.05
N ALA A 244 13.04 -3.73 8.69
CA ALA A 244 11.74 -4.08 8.10
C ALA A 244 11.88 -4.92 6.81
N TRP A 245 12.94 -4.71 6.02
CA TRP A 245 13.25 -5.49 4.81
C TRP A 245 13.60 -6.95 5.08
N GLY A 246 13.97 -7.30 6.32
CA GLY A 246 14.27 -8.67 6.72
C GLY A 246 13.12 -9.64 6.43
N LYS A 247 11.87 -9.15 6.44
CA LYS A 247 10.69 -9.96 6.10
C LYS A 247 10.70 -10.46 4.67
N VAL A 248 11.11 -9.63 3.71
CA VAL A 248 11.19 -10.01 2.29
C VAL A 248 12.20 -11.14 2.12
N LYS A 249 13.36 -11.06 2.79
CA LYS A 249 14.38 -12.12 2.76
C LYS A 249 13.94 -13.39 3.47
N HIS A 250 13.28 -13.29 4.61
CA HIS A 250 12.77 -14.46 5.30
C HIS A 250 11.71 -15.17 4.45
N MET A 251 10.79 -14.41 3.85
CA MET A 251 9.78 -14.94 2.95
C MET A 251 10.40 -15.62 1.73
N GLN A 252 11.43 -15.03 1.10
CA GLN A 252 12.18 -15.68 0.02
C GLN A 252 12.75 -17.04 0.44
N ARG A 253 13.25 -17.19 1.68
CA ARG A 253 13.79 -18.47 2.17
C ARG A 253 12.70 -19.51 2.42
N VAL A 254 11.61 -19.14 3.11
CA VAL A 254 10.57 -20.12 3.48
C VAL A 254 9.74 -20.58 2.28
N LEU A 255 9.59 -19.75 1.24
CA LEU A 255 8.93 -20.16 0.00
C LEU A 255 9.67 -21.31 -0.72
N GLU A 256 10.99 -21.45 -0.53
CA GLU A 256 11.79 -22.56 -1.07
C GLU A 256 11.68 -23.85 -0.24
N GLU A 257 11.01 -23.81 0.92
CA GLU A 257 10.83 -24.99 1.74
C GLU A 257 9.79 -25.94 1.10
N PRO A 258 10.15 -27.22 0.85
CA PRO A 258 9.24 -28.14 0.20
C PRO A 258 8.06 -28.53 1.11
N GLY A 259 6.93 -28.83 0.47
CA GLY A 259 5.74 -29.37 1.15
C GLY A 259 4.97 -28.35 1.98
N VAL A 260 5.08 -27.05 1.66
CA VAL A 260 4.20 -25.99 2.20
C VAL A 260 3.60 -25.22 1.03
N ASP A 261 2.28 -25.19 0.96
CA ASP A 261 1.53 -24.54 -0.13
C ASP A 261 1.37 -23.04 0.10
N TRP A 262 1.22 -22.62 1.36
CA TRP A 262 1.00 -21.23 1.75
C TRP A 262 1.81 -20.85 2.98
N TRP A 263 2.32 -19.63 2.99
CA TRP A 263 3.02 -19.04 4.12
C TRP A 263 2.32 -17.75 4.55
N LEU A 264 1.92 -17.68 5.82
CA LEU A 264 1.59 -16.43 6.47
C LEU A 264 2.89 -15.76 6.93
N TRP A 265 3.19 -14.57 6.40
CA TRP A 265 4.06 -13.64 7.08
C TRP A 265 3.33 -13.03 8.28
N PHE A 266 4.01 -12.93 9.42
CA PHE A 266 3.46 -12.35 10.64
C PHE A 266 4.56 -11.59 11.41
N ASP A 267 4.46 -10.25 11.47
CA ASP A 267 5.42 -9.40 12.16
C ASP A 267 5.54 -9.80 13.63
N CYS A 268 6.70 -9.50 14.24
CA CYS A 268 6.99 -9.87 15.62
C CYS A 268 6.03 -9.21 16.63
N ASP A 269 5.49 -8.05 16.30
CA ASP A 269 4.54 -7.27 17.11
C ASP A 269 3.07 -7.53 16.74
N THR A 270 2.79 -8.50 15.88
CA THR A 270 1.42 -8.94 15.56
C THR A 270 1.06 -10.17 16.40
N PHE A 271 -0.18 -10.28 16.88
CA PHE A 271 -0.61 -11.39 17.76
C PHE A 271 -1.91 -12.03 17.28
N PHE A 272 -2.00 -13.36 17.40
CA PHE A 272 -3.26 -14.08 17.24
C PHE A 272 -4.15 -13.85 18.45
N MET A 273 -5.27 -13.17 18.23
CA MET A 273 -6.26 -12.87 19.27
C MET A 273 -7.42 -13.86 19.28
N ASN A 274 -7.72 -14.48 18.13
CA ASN A 274 -8.72 -15.53 18.02
C ASN A 274 -8.06 -16.86 17.63
N MET A 275 -7.80 -17.71 18.63
CA MET A 275 -7.10 -18.98 18.43
C MET A 275 -7.95 -20.04 17.72
N SER A 276 -9.25 -19.80 17.49
CA SER A 276 -10.15 -20.78 16.89
C SER A 276 -10.30 -20.59 15.37
N VAL A 277 -10.07 -19.38 14.85
CA VAL A 277 -10.13 -19.12 13.41
C VAL A 277 -8.90 -19.70 12.73
N THR A 278 -9.08 -20.42 11.63
CA THR A 278 -8.00 -21.06 10.86
C THR A 278 -7.63 -20.24 9.63
N LEU A 279 -6.36 -20.30 9.22
CA LEU A 279 -5.88 -19.66 7.99
C LEU A 279 -6.54 -20.22 6.73
N ASP A 280 -6.88 -21.51 6.73
CA ASP A 280 -7.63 -22.15 5.65
C ASP A 280 -9.01 -21.52 5.48
N SER A 281 -9.72 -21.26 6.58
CA SER A 281 -11.04 -20.66 6.52
C SER A 281 -10.97 -19.25 5.91
N LEU A 282 -9.92 -18.49 6.25
CA LEU A 282 -9.68 -17.16 5.68
C LEU A 282 -9.37 -17.24 4.18
N LEU A 283 -8.48 -18.15 3.76
CA LEU A 283 -8.18 -18.39 2.35
C LEU A 283 -9.45 -18.80 1.58
N CYS A 284 -10.21 -19.77 2.08
CA CYS A 284 -11.45 -20.20 1.43
C CYS A 284 -12.50 -19.08 1.35
N ARG A 285 -12.61 -18.25 2.38
CA ARG A 285 -13.64 -17.21 2.48
C ARG A 285 -13.34 -15.99 1.62
N TYR A 286 -12.07 -15.59 1.54
CA TYR A 286 -11.67 -14.33 0.90
C TYR A 286 -10.90 -14.50 -0.41
N ALA A 287 -10.36 -15.70 -0.67
CA ALA A 287 -9.62 -16.00 -1.89
C ALA A 287 -10.21 -17.17 -2.69
N GLY A 288 -10.98 -18.04 -2.05
CA GLY A 288 -11.56 -19.23 -2.67
C GLY A 288 -12.84 -18.96 -3.45
N ASP A 289 -13.06 -19.77 -4.49
CA ASP A 289 -14.37 -19.89 -5.13
C ASP A 289 -15.39 -20.62 -4.20
N THR A 290 -16.57 -20.96 -4.72
CA THR A 290 -17.59 -21.70 -3.96
C THR A 290 -17.11 -23.06 -3.41
N ASN A 291 -16.07 -23.64 -4.00
CA ASN A 291 -15.48 -24.91 -3.62
C ASN A 291 -14.16 -24.76 -2.83
N CYS A 292 -13.72 -23.53 -2.55
CA CYS A 292 -12.39 -23.21 -2.02
C CYS A 292 -11.24 -23.59 -2.97
N GLN A 293 -11.43 -23.38 -4.27
CA GLN A 293 -10.35 -23.42 -5.25
C GLN A 293 -9.62 -22.08 -5.25
N LEU A 294 -8.28 -22.14 -5.24
CA LEU A 294 -7.36 -21.00 -5.11
C LEU A 294 -6.44 -20.86 -6.34
N ASP A 295 -6.82 -21.42 -7.48
CA ASP A 295 -5.90 -21.71 -8.59
C ASP A 295 -5.15 -20.47 -9.10
N ASP A 296 -5.84 -19.35 -9.26
CA ASP A 296 -5.26 -18.07 -9.70
C ASP A 296 -4.75 -17.19 -8.55
N VAL A 297 -5.00 -17.52 -7.28
CA VAL A 297 -4.64 -16.65 -6.15
C VAL A 297 -3.30 -17.06 -5.57
N HIS A 298 -2.43 -16.07 -5.38
CA HIS A 298 -1.09 -16.24 -4.83
C HIS A 298 -0.81 -15.34 -3.62
N MET A 299 -1.63 -14.31 -3.39
CA MET A 299 -1.50 -13.45 -2.22
C MET A 299 -2.87 -13.16 -1.61
N LEU A 300 -2.96 -13.24 -0.28
CA LEU A 300 -4.08 -12.75 0.49
C LEU A 300 -3.57 -11.73 1.50
N ALA A 301 -4.00 -10.48 1.37
CA ALA A 301 -3.57 -9.38 2.22
C ALA A 301 -4.76 -8.66 2.85
N ALA A 302 -4.49 -7.82 3.84
CA ALA A 302 -5.50 -7.04 4.50
C ALA A 302 -5.38 -5.56 4.16
N GLU A 303 -6.51 -4.88 4.11
CA GLU A 303 -6.61 -3.46 3.78
C GLU A 303 -7.75 -2.80 4.56
N ASP A 304 -7.56 -1.53 4.87
CA ASP A 304 -8.58 -0.61 5.38
C ASP A 304 -8.62 0.69 4.55
N ALA A 305 -9.28 1.74 5.07
CA ALA A 305 -9.28 3.04 4.44
C ALA A 305 -7.86 3.62 4.28
N ALA A 306 -6.96 3.37 5.23
CA ALA A 306 -5.63 3.96 5.27
C ALA A 306 -4.66 3.31 4.28
N MET A 307 -4.79 1.99 4.00
CA MET A 307 -4.18 1.18 2.92
C MET A 307 -3.83 -0.24 3.38
N LEU A 308 -3.22 -1.03 2.49
CA LEU A 308 -2.58 -2.30 2.81
C LEU A 308 -1.45 -2.10 3.82
N ASN A 309 -1.44 -2.95 4.85
CA ASN A 309 -0.35 -3.09 5.81
C ASN A 309 0.27 -4.50 5.68
N THR A 310 1.59 -4.57 5.53
CA THR A 310 2.35 -5.82 5.31
C THR A 310 2.84 -6.48 6.60
N GLY A 311 2.27 -6.13 7.75
CA GLY A 311 2.52 -6.79 9.04
C GLY A 311 1.95 -8.21 9.10
N ALA A 312 0.90 -8.48 8.33
CA ALA A 312 0.42 -9.84 8.11
C ALA A 312 -0.17 -10.02 6.70
N PHE A 313 0.31 -11.03 5.98
CA PHE A 313 -0.21 -11.41 4.66
C PHE A 313 0.15 -12.87 4.34
N LEU A 314 -0.65 -13.54 3.52
CA LEU A 314 -0.37 -14.89 3.05
C LEU A 314 0.18 -14.86 1.63
N LEU A 315 1.21 -15.66 1.37
CA LEU A 315 1.74 -15.95 0.04
C LEU A 315 1.70 -17.44 -0.26
N ARG A 316 1.28 -17.80 -1.47
CA ARG A 316 1.37 -19.15 -2.00
C ARG A 316 2.82 -19.45 -2.38
N SER A 317 3.28 -20.67 -2.15
CA SER A 317 4.55 -21.18 -2.68
C SER A 317 4.44 -21.39 -4.19
N SER A 318 4.62 -20.30 -4.95
CA SER A 318 4.54 -20.30 -6.42
C SER A 318 5.67 -19.48 -7.06
N ASP A 319 5.85 -19.66 -8.36
CA ASP A 319 6.77 -18.84 -9.16
C ASP A 319 6.35 -17.36 -9.16
N TRP A 320 5.04 -17.10 -9.14
CA TRP A 320 4.52 -15.74 -9.03
C TRP A 320 5.00 -15.06 -7.74
N SER A 321 4.88 -15.73 -6.58
CA SER A 321 5.29 -15.16 -5.29
C SER A 321 6.79 -14.94 -5.20
N ARG A 322 7.59 -15.84 -5.80
CA ARG A 322 9.05 -15.67 -5.92
C ARG A 322 9.40 -14.46 -6.76
N GLY A 323 8.80 -14.35 -7.95
CA GLY A 323 8.98 -13.20 -8.83
C GLY A 323 8.51 -11.89 -8.20
N PHE A 324 7.40 -11.92 -7.46
CA PHE A 324 6.89 -10.79 -6.69
C PHE A 324 7.89 -10.32 -5.63
N LEU A 325 8.36 -11.21 -4.75
CA LEU A 325 9.35 -10.86 -3.73
C LEU A 325 10.68 -10.42 -4.34
N GLN A 326 11.07 -10.94 -5.51
CA GLN A 326 12.26 -10.47 -6.22
C GLN A 326 12.09 -9.02 -6.73
N ARG A 327 10.94 -8.68 -7.30
CA ARG A 327 10.65 -7.29 -7.74
C ARG A 327 10.56 -6.33 -6.57
N VAL A 328 9.89 -6.72 -5.48
CA VAL A 328 9.80 -5.95 -4.23
C VAL A 328 11.19 -5.72 -3.64
N TRP A 329 12.03 -6.77 -3.61
CA TRP A 329 13.42 -6.64 -3.18
C TRP A 329 14.17 -5.63 -4.06
N GLY A 330 14.05 -5.72 -5.39
CA GLY A 330 14.62 -4.76 -6.32
C GLY A 330 16.15 -4.66 -6.25
N ALA A 331 16.70 -3.66 -6.92
CA ALA A 331 18.14 -3.39 -6.97
C ALA A 331 18.67 -2.83 -5.64
N GLU A 332 19.99 -2.88 -5.45
CA GLU A 332 20.68 -2.39 -4.24
C GLU A 332 20.49 -0.88 -4.00
N ASP A 333 20.27 -0.14 -5.07
CA ASP A 333 20.10 1.31 -5.08
C ASP A 333 18.62 1.73 -5.17
N SER A 334 17.68 0.81 -4.92
CA SER A 334 16.24 1.06 -4.99
C SER A 334 15.79 2.21 -4.09
N VAL A 335 15.00 3.15 -4.65
CA VAL A 335 14.48 4.31 -3.91
C VAL A 335 13.62 3.92 -2.71
N TRP A 336 12.98 2.75 -2.77
CA TRP A 336 12.10 2.26 -1.71
C TRP A 336 12.86 1.84 -0.44
N ILE A 337 14.16 1.54 -0.54
CA ILE A 337 14.96 1.10 0.61
C ILE A 337 14.95 2.16 1.71
N SER A 338 15.01 3.43 1.33
CA SER A 338 15.03 4.59 2.22
C SER A 338 13.67 5.25 2.43
N HIS A 339 12.61 4.72 1.79
CA HIS A 339 11.27 5.24 1.98
C HIS A 339 10.83 5.04 3.44
N PRO A 340 10.09 5.99 4.07
CA PRO A 340 9.67 5.87 5.47
C PRO A 340 8.82 4.64 5.79
N TRP A 341 8.16 4.08 4.79
CA TRP A 341 7.38 2.84 4.87
C TRP A 341 8.09 1.63 4.25
N TRP A 342 9.36 1.74 3.90
CA TRP A 342 10.24 0.65 3.47
C TRP A 342 9.57 -0.32 2.48
N GLU A 343 9.59 -1.62 2.77
CA GLU A 343 9.04 -2.68 1.95
C GLU A 343 7.51 -2.62 1.82
N ASN A 344 6.80 -2.03 2.79
CA ASN A 344 5.35 -1.83 2.68
C ASN A 344 5.04 -0.93 1.47
N ALA A 345 5.76 0.19 1.33
CA ALA A 345 5.63 1.06 0.16
C ALA A 345 6.06 0.37 -1.15
N ALA A 346 7.14 -0.42 -1.11
CA ALA A 346 7.57 -1.19 -2.29
C ALA A 346 6.52 -2.22 -2.74
N ILE A 347 5.86 -2.90 -1.80
CA ILE A 347 4.77 -3.84 -2.07
C ILE A 347 3.56 -3.13 -2.67
N ILE A 348 3.12 -2.02 -2.05
CA ILE A 348 2.01 -1.21 -2.56
C ILE A 348 2.32 -0.75 -4.00
N TRP A 349 3.54 -0.25 -4.23
CA TRP A 349 3.96 0.21 -5.54
C TRP A 349 3.98 -0.92 -6.59
N ASP A 350 4.57 -2.08 -6.30
CA ASP A 350 4.59 -3.21 -7.27
C ASP A 350 3.18 -3.66 -7.64
N LEU A 351 2.26 -3.66 -6.68
CA LEU A 351 0.87 -4.08 -6.90
C LEU A 351 0.02 -3.05 -7.65
N LEU A 352 0.24 -1.75 -7.42
CA LEU A 352 -0.68 -0.70 -7.86
C LEU A 352 -0.11 0.27 -8.89
N ARG A 353 1.20 0.26 -9.20
CA ARG A 353 1.83 1.25 -10.11
C ARG A 353 1.15 1.37 -11.48
N THR A 354 0.62 0.29 -12.05
CA THR A 354 -0.01 0.29 -13.38
C THR A 354 -1.50 0.65 -13.36
N THR A 355 -2.04 1.02 -12.19
CA THR A 355 -3.47 1.36 -12.05
C THR A 355 -3.87 2.58 -12.86
N SER A 356 -2.99 3.57 -13.02
CA SER A 356 -3.26 4.75 -13.85
C SER A 356 -3.47 4.39 -15.32
N GLU A 357 -2.68 3.46 -15.85
CA GLU A 357 -2.82 2.98 -17.24
C GLU A 357 -4.12 2.20 -17.45
N ARG A 358 -4.56 1.43 -16.46
CA ARG A 358 -5.85 0.76 -16.54
C ARG A 358 -7.00 1.76 -16.48
N ALA A 359 -6.90 2.76 -15.61
CA ALA A 359 -7.90 3.81 -15.46
C ALA A 359 -8.03 4.71 -16.69
N ARG A 360 -6.96 4.86 -17.50
CA ARG A 360 -6.97 5.55 -18.81
C ARG A 360 -8.14 5.10 -19.69
N HIS A 361 -8.48 3.81 -19.65
CA HIS A 361 -9.50 3.19 -20.51
C HIS A 361 -10.87 3.05 -19.84
N GLY A 362 -11.06 3.66 -18.67
CA GLY A 362 -12.29 3.59 -17.89
C GLY A 362 -12.08 2.99 -16.50
N ASN A 363 -13.14 2.90 -15.71
CA ASN A 363 -13.08 2.39 -14.33
C ASN A 363 -13.36 0.88 -14.23
N ASN A 364 -13.61 0.20 -15.35
CA ASN A 364 -13.97 -1.23 -15.36
C ASN A 364 -12.72 -2.13 -15.36
N PHE A 365 -11.96 -2.11 -14.28
CA PHE A 365 -10.79 -2.96 -14.09
C PHE A 365 -10.67 -3.42 -12.63
N GLU A 366 -10.09 -4.59 -12.43
CA GLU A 366 -9.69 -5.04 -11.08
C GLU A 366 -8.48 -4.24 -10.64
N VAL A 367 -8.55 -3.57 -9.48
CA VAL A 367 -7.44 -2.69 -9.06
C VAL A 367 -6.23 -3.48 -8.61
N TYR A 368 -6.43 -4.61 -7.95
CA TYR A 368 -5.36 -5.55 -7.66
C TYR A 368 -5.12 -6.49 -8.84
N PRO A 369 -3.91 -7.03 -9.01
CA PRO A 369 -3.68 -8.15 -9.93
C PRO A 369 -4.59 -9.32 -9.58
N LYS A 370 -4.96 -10.13 -10.58
CA LYS A 370 -5.83 -11.31 -10.38
C LYS A 370 -5.27 -12.29 -9.34
N GLU A 371 -3.96 -12.26 -9.11
CA GLU A 371 -3.23 -13.07 -8.15
C GLU A 371 -3.38 -12.62 -6.70
N VAL A 372 -3.93 -11.44 -6.47
CA VAL A 372 -4.06 -10.84 -5.15
C VAL A 372 -5.53 -10.74 -4.76
N ARG A 373 -5.82 -11.13 -3.51
CA ARG A 373 -7.11 -10.95 -2.87
C ARG A 373 -6.93 -10.15 -1.58
N ILE A 374 -7.94 -9.36 -1.28
CA ILE A 374 -7.95 -8.48 -0.12
C ILE A 374 -9.05 -8.91 0.83
N LEU A 375 -8.73 -8.94 2.11
CA LEU A 375 -9.72 -9.19 3.16
C LEU A 375 -9.80 -7.96 4.09
N PRO A 376 -10.89 -7.80 4.85
CA PRO A 376 -11.02 -6.69 5.78
C PRO A 376 -9.95 -6.73 6.87
N GLN A 377 -9.36 -5.59 7.20
CA GLN A 377 -8.32 -5.48 8.23
C GLN A 377 -8.72 -6.02 9.63
N PHE A 378 -10.01 -6.10 9.96
CA PHE A 378 -10.42 -6.68 11.24
C PHE A 378 -10.18 -8.20 11.37
N GLU A 379 -10.09 -8.93 10.25
CA GLU A 379 -9.82 -10.38 10.23
C GLU A 379 -8.30 -10.67 10.27
N LEU A 380 -7.48 -9.79 9.70
CA LEU A 380 -6.02 -9.89 9.66
C LEU A 380 -5.41 -8.49 9.71
N ASN A 381 -4.40 -8.31 10.57
CA ASN A 381 -3.69 -7.03 10.72
C ASN A 381 -4.52 -5.90 11.36
N SER A 382 -5.36 -6.24 12.34
CA SER A 382 -6.20 -5.27 13.05
C SER A 382 -5.41 -4.47 14.07
N TYR A 383 -5.67 -3.16 14.11
CA TYR A 383 -5.13 -2.31 15.17
C TYR A 383 -6.00 -2.40 16.42
N HIS A 384 -5.36 -2.58 17.58
CA HIS A 384 -6.07 -2.55 18.85
C HIS A 384 -6.59 -1.12 19.11
N PRO A 385 -7.88 -0.91 19.45
CA PRO A 385 -8.44 0.43 19.64
C PRO A 385 -7.67 1.30 20.64
N ALA A 386 -7.11 0.68 21.69
CA ALA A 386 -6.31 1.41 22.69
C ALA A 386 -4.94 1.91 22.17
N THR A 387 -4.43 1.37 21.06
CA THR A 387 -3.15 1.78 20.45
C THR A 387 -3.35 2.48 19.10
N ALA A 388 -4.49 2.30 18.46
CA ALA A 388 -4.89 2.99 17.24
C ALA A 388 -5.43 4.38 17.61
N GLN A 389 -4.58 5.39 17.71
CA GLN A 389 -5.01 6.79 17.86
C GLN A 389 -5.61 7.37 16.57
N PHE A 390 -6.46 6.61 15.88
CA PHE A 390 -7.11 6.99 14.62
C PHE A 390 -8.64 6.93 14.68
N GLU A 391 -9.25 6.86 15.87
CA GLU A 391 -10.67 7.20 15.97
C GLU A 391 -10.82 8.73 15.86
N PRO A 392 -11.57 9.25 14.87
CA PRO A 392 -12.10 10.60 14.99
C PRO A 392 -13.10 10.59 16.16
N GLN A 393 -12.91 11.49 17.11
CA GLN A 393 -14.00 11.89 18.00
C GLN A 393 -15.16 12.50 17.20
#